data_AF-A0A2E6WP67-F1
#
_entry.id   AF-A0A2E6WP67-F1
#
_cell.length_a   1.000
_cell.length_b   1.000
_cell.length_c   1.000
_cell.angle_alpha   90.00
_cell.angle_beta   90.00
_cell.angle_gamma   90.00
#
_symmetry.space_group_name_H-M   'P 1'
#
loop_
_entity.id
_entity.type
_entity.pdbx_description
1 polymer ?
#
loop_
_entity_poly.entity_id
_entity_poly.type
_entity_poly.pdbx_seq_one_letter_code
_entity_poly.pdbx_strand_id
1 'polypeptide(L)'
;MSNPDTPDQSAQSNRPRPFWRTAVAASVALGCTFLPGIASATTSTSVITAYSLAAPHSTAASGIVARAVVPAGSPCPRLDVADASGPARSVRMRERPRPERTSPAFDSLTVCSVHMPSGVAHASIESPPIPAAMPTSVNRLAMLGDSGCRISSREVQDCADTSAWPLARISSAVAADRPDAILFNGDYFYREAACPSTDQALCGASPPPVEGMP
;
A
#
# COMPACT_ATOMS: atom_id res chain seq x y z
N MET A 1 47.09 -13.24 20.27
CA MET A 1 46.79 -14.58 20.81
C MET A 1 46.48 -15.48 19.63
N SER A 2 47.31 -16.49 19.44
CA SER A 2 47.40 -17.33 18.24
C SER A 2 46.25 -18.34 18.12
N ASN A 3 45.75 -18.56 16.90
CA ASN A 3 45.14 -19.82 16.45
C ASN A 3 46.31 -20.79 16.09
N PRO A 4 46.17 -22.15 15.96
CA PRO A 4 45.03 -22.85 15.35
C PRO A 4 44.76 -24.34 15.81
N ASP A 5 43.70 -24.93 15.23
CA ASP A 5 43.57 -26.28 14.63
C ASP A 5 43.81 -27.63 15.40
N THR A 6 42.66 -28.31 15.62
CA THR A 6 42.30 -29.71 15.22
C THR A 6 42.92 -30.96 15.95
N PRO A 7 42.43 -32.21 15.72
CA PRO A 7 41.62 -33.02 16.65
C PRO A 7 42.27 -34.37 17.06
N ASP A 8 41.68 -35.17 17.98
CA ASP A 8 41.79 -36.64 17.88
C ASP A 8 40.76 -37.45 18.69
N GLN A 9 40.50 -38.63 18.15
CA GLN A 9 39.57 -39.70 18.44
C GLN A 9 40.09 -40.65 19.53
N SER A 10 39.19 -41.36 20.20
CA SER A 10 39.26 -42.76 20.68
C SER A 10 38.23 -42.93 21.80
N ALA A 11 37.49 -44.03 21.94
CA ALA A 11 37.90 -45.40 21.73
C ALA A 11 36.77 -46.29 21.18
N GLN A 12 37.24 -47.31 20.48
CA GLN A 12 36.52 -48.43 19.89
C GLN A 12 36.21 -49.50 20.94
N SER A 13 35.12 -50.25 20.76
CA SER A 13 35.11 -51.71 20.48
C SER A 13 33.64 -52.17 20.59
N ASN A 14 33.11 -53.13 19.84
CA ASN A 14 33.72 -54.37 19.42
C ASN A 14 32.90 -54.97 18.25
N ARG A 15 33.58 -55.61 17.29
CA ARG A 15 32.96 -56.35 16.16
C ARG A 15 32.48 -57.74 16.65
N PRO A 16 31.58 -58.42 15.92
CA PRO A 16 32.00 -59.25 14.78
C PRO A 16 31.07 -59.17 13.54
N ARG A 17 31.66 -59.43 12.37
CA ARG A 17 31.03 -59.80 11.09
C ARG A 17 31.48 -61.25 10.76
N PRO A 18 31.07 -61.87 9.64
CA PRO A 18 29.80 -61.86 8.89
C PRO A 18 29.29 -63.31 8.69
N PHE A 19 28.12 -63.54 8.09
CA PHE A 19 27.96 -64.64 7.12
C PHE A 19 26.75 -64.37 6.22
N TRP A 20 27.00 -64.49 4.92
CA TRP A 20 26.07 -64.25 3.83
C TRP A 20 24.98 -65.32 3.78
N ARG A 21 23.72 -64.91 3.60
CA ARG A 21 22.72 -65.66 2.81
C ARG A 21 21.73 -64.70 2.14
N THR A 22 21.44 -65.04 0.90
CA THR A 22 20.67 -64.37 -0.16
C THR A 22 19.17 -64.32 0.06
N ALA A 23 18.54 -63.26 -0.50
CA ALA A 23 17.15 -63.13 -0.99
C ALA A 23 16.01 -63.34 0.03
N VAL A 24 14.93 -62.55 0.05
CA VAL A 24 14.00 -62.21 -1.03
C VAL A 24 13.33 -60.87 -0.70
N ALA A 25 13.14 -60.03 -1.71
CA ALA A 25 12.46 -58.75 -1.63
C ALA A 25 10.97 -58.92 -1.29
N ALA A 26 10.51 -58.21 -0.26
CA ALA A 26 9.10 -57.95 -0.02
C ALA A 26 8.90 -56.43 -0.07
N SER A 27 8.43 -55.94 -1.22
CA SER A 27 8.12 -54.54 -1.47
C SER A 27 6.90 -54.12 -0.64
N VAL A 28 7.14 -53.37 0.44
CA VAL A 28 6.08 -52.62 1.12
C VAL A 28 5.98 -51.27 0.43
N ALA A 29 4.94 -51.08 -0.39
CA ALA A 29 4.60 -49.80 -0.96
C ALA A 29 4.13 -48.85 0.15
N LEU A 30 5.05 -48.07 0.73
CA LEU A 30 4.69 -46.87 1.47
C LEU A 30 4.18 -45.85 0.45
N GLY A 31 2.86 -45.71 0.37
CA GLY A 31 2.22 -44.60 -0.32
C GLY A 31 2.60 -43.30 0.37
N CYS A 32 3.60 -42.59 -0.16
CA CYS A 32 3.79 -41.17 0.10
C CYS A 32 2.61 -40.43 -0.53
N THR A 33 1.54 -40.24 0.25
CA THR A 33 0.51 -39.25 -0.07
C THR A 33 1.15 -37.87 0.03
N PHE A 34 1.64 -37.38 -1.11
CA PHE A 34 1.98 -35.97 -1.28
C PHE A 34 0.69 -35.17 -1.06
N LEU A 35 0.53 -34.62 0.15
CA LEU A 35 -0.40 -33.53 0.38
C LEU A 35 0.07 -32.37 -0.51
N PRO A 36 -0.73 -31.91 -1.49
CA PRO A 36 -0.38 -30.71 -2.23
C PRO A 36 -0.31 -29.57 -1.21
N GLY A 37 0.88 -28.98 -1.10
CA GLY A 37 1.09 -27.80 -0.29
C GLY A 37 0.04 -26.76 -0.67
N ILE A 38 -0.73 -26.30 0.31
CA ILE A 38 -1.66 -25.19 0.14
C ILE A 38 -0.77 -24.01 -0.26
N ALA A 39 -0.74 -23.68 -1.54
CA ALA A 39 -0.13 -22.46 -2.02
C ALA A 39 -0.89 -21.32 -1.35
N SER A 40 -0.27 -20.69 -0.35
CA SER A 40 -0.76 -19.42 0.17
C SER A 40 -0.77 -18.46 -1.01
N ALA A 41 -1.96 -18.16 -1.52
CA ALA A 41 -2.14 -17.09 -2.49
C ALA A 41 -1.65 -15.82 -1.80
N THR A 42 -0.47 -15.34 -2.17
CA THR A 42 -0.03 -13.99 -1.86
C THR A 42 -1.01 -13.06 -2.54
N THR A 43 -1.98 -12.55 -1.79
CA THR A 43 -2.80 -11.41 -2.20
C THR A 43 -1.84 -10.25 -2.37
N SER A 44 -1.40 -10.00 -3.62
CA SER A 44 -0.73 -8.75 -3.95
C SER A 44 -1.73 -7.63 -3.66
N THR A 45 -1.45 -6.80 -2.65
CA THR A 45 -2.28 -5.64 -2.32
C THR A 45 -2.41 -4.76 -3.57
N SER A 46 -3.64 -4.61 -4.06
CA SER A 46 -3.94 -3.81 -5.24
C SER A 46 -4.07 -2.33 -4.89
N VAL A 47 -4.14 -2.02 -3.60
CA VAL A 47 -4.31 -0.67 -3.06
C VAL A 47 -2.97 0.08 -3.02
N ILE A 48 -2.89 1.16 -3.78
CA ILE A 48 -1.79 2.14 -3.73
C ILE A 48 -1.88 2.94 -2.43
N THR A 49 -3.09 3.40 -2.09
CA THR A 49 -3.35 4.09 -0.82
C THR A 49 -4.84 4.04 -0.47
N ALA A 50 -5.14 4.07 0.83
CA ALA A 50 -6.48 4.14 1.38
C ALA A 50 -6.55 5.18 2.50
N TYR A 51 -7.65 5.93 2.56
CA TYR A 51 -7.84 7.00 3.52
C TYR A 51 -9.32 7.32 3.73
N SER A 52 -9.61 8.07 4.81
CA SER A 52 -10.94 8.57 5.13
C SER A 52 -11.01 10.07 4.88
N LEU A 53 -12.12 10.52 4.31
CA LEU A 53 -12.43 11.93 4.09
C LEU A 53 -13.60 12.35 4.95
N ALA A 54 -13.47 13.49 5.63
CA ALA A 54 -14.62 14.18 6.19
C ALA A 54 -15.58 14.59 5.07
N ALA A 55 -16.88 14.38 5.29
CA ALA A 55 -17.93 14.74 4.35
C ALA A 55 -19.15 15.29 5.11
N PRO A 56 -19.94 16.18 4.50
CA PRO A 56 -21.22 16.59 5.08
C PRO A 56 -22.13 15.38 5.32
N HIS A 57 -22.93 15.41 6.40
CA HIS A 57 -23.89 14.34 6.70
C HIS A 57 -24.93 14.10 5.59
N SER A 58 -25.22 15.12 4.77
CA SER A 58 -26.05 15.00 3.58
C SER A 58 -25.42 14.17 2.45
N THR A 59 -24.09 14.04 2.46
CA THR A 59 -23.34 13.17 1.54
C THR A 59 -23.18 11.78 2.12
N ALA A 60 -22.68 11.66 3.35
CA ALA A 60 -22.52 10.39 4.07
C ALA A 60 -23.06 10.52 5.49
N ALA A 61 -24.03 9.69 5.88
CA ALA A 61 -24.69 9.81 7.18
C ALA A 61 -23.71 9.74 8.38
N SER A 62 -22.63 8.98 8.25
CA SER A 62 -21.53 8.88 9.23
C SER A 62 -20.62 10.12 9.30
N GLY A 63 -20.71 11.02 8.33
CA GLY A 63 -19.77 12.12 8.14
C GLY A 63 -18.44 11.72 7.51
N ILE A 64 -18.28 10.46 7.08
CA ILE A 64 -17.04 9.93 6.51
C ILE A 64 -17.27 9.22 5.17
N VAL A 65 -16.37 9.46 4.22
CA VAL A 65 -16.24 8.68 2.98
C VAL A 65 -14.89 7.97 3.00
N ALA A 66 -14.89 6.65 2.87
CA ALA A 66 -13.67 5.88 2.66
C ALA A 66 -13.25 5.93 1.19
N ARG A 67 -11.95 6.08 0.94
CA ARG A 67 -11.33 6.15 -0.39
C ARG A 67 -10.23 5.10 -0.51
N ALA A 68 -10.12 4.52 -1.69
CA ALA A 68 -8.98 3.74 -2.11
C ALA A 68 -8.53 4.19 -3.49
N VAL A 69 -7.23 4.22 -3.71
CA VAL A 69 -6.60 4.41 -5.02
C VAL A 69 -5.95 3.10 -5.40
N VAL A 70 -6.26 2.61 -6.60
CA VAL A 70 -5.74 1.37 -7.18
C VAL A 70 -5.21 1.65 -8.58
N PRO A 71 -4.33 0.79 -9.15
CA PRO A 71 -3.94 0.91 -10.55
C PRO A 71 -5.15 0.85 -11.47
N ALA A 72 -5.11 1.59 -12.58
CA ALA A 72 -6.19 1.58 -13.57
C ALA A 72 -6.54 0.17 -14.04
N GLY A 73 -7.84 -0.10 -14.17
CA GLY A 73 -8.38 -1.42 -14.55
C GLY A 73 -8.45 -2.42 -13.40
N SER A 74 -7.89 -2.12 -12.21
CA SER A 74 -8.07 -2.96 -11.03
C SER A 74 -9.50 -2.85 -10.50
N PRO A 75 -10.11 -3.95 -10.03
CA PRO A 75 -11.43 -3.89 -9.41
C PRO A 75 -11.38 -3.08 -8.12
N CYS A 76 -12.48 -2.41 -7.76
CA CYS A 76 -12.54 -1.74 -6.47
C CYS A 76 -12.43 -2.74 -5.31
N PRO A 77 -11.54 -2.48 -4.33
CA PRO A 77 -11.41 -3.33 -3.17
C PRO A 77 -12.67 -3.24 -2.30
N ARG A 78 -12.75 -4.08 -1.27
CA ARG A 78 -13.80 -3.99 -0.27
C ARG A 78 -13.31 -3.23 0.95
N LEU A 79 -14.25 -2.54 1.59
CA LEU A 79 -14.05 -1.94 2.89
C LEU A 79 -14.49 -2.94 3.95
N ASP A 80 -13.56 -3.42 4.78
CA ASP A 80 -13.87 -4.24 5.93
C ASP A 80 -14.11 -3.33 7.14
N VAL A 81 -15.25 -3.53 7.81
CA VAL A 81 -15.66 -2.74 8.98
C VAL A 81 -16.09 -3.63 10.12
N ALA A 82 -15.93 -3.15 11.35
CA ALA A 82 -16.48 -3.79 12.54
C ALA A 82 -17.02 -2.71 13.50
N ASP A 83 -18.14 -3.02 14.14
CA ASP A 83 -18.65 -2.25 15.28
C ASP A 83 -17.84 -2.66 16.53
N ALA A 84 -17.89 -1.87 17.60
CA ALA A 84 -17.04 -2.10 18.80
C ALA A 84 -17.14 -3.51 19.41
N SER A 85 -18.31 -4.15 19.28
CA SER A 85 -18.57 -5.52 19.74
C SER A 85 -19.23 -6.39 18.66
N GLY A 86 -19.26 -5.91 17.42
CA GLY A 86 -19.98 -6.55 16.32
C GLY A 86 -19.06 -7.44 15.46
N PRO A 87 -19.63 -8.39 14.70
CA PRO A 87 -18.85 -9.15 13.74
C PRO A 87 -18.30 -8.23 12.64
N ALA A 88 -17.10 -8.55 12.15
CA ALA A 88 -16.57 -7.90 10.97
C ALA A 88 -17.47 -8.17 9.75
N ARG A 89 -17.66 -7.16 8.92
CA ARG A 89 -18.41 -7.25 7.68
C ARG A 89 -17.71 -6.48 6.57
N SER A 90 -17.91 -6.93 5.34
CA SER A 90 -17.28 -6.35 4.17
C SER A 90 -18.27 -5.57 3.32
N VAL A 91 -17.96 -4.34 2.95
CA VAL A 91 -18.79 -3.42 2.17
C VAL A 91 -18.15 -3.21 0.80
N ARG A 92 -18.96 -3.29 -0.26
CA ARG A 92 -18.49 -3.07 -1.63
C ARG A 92 -18.21 -1.58 -1.86
N MET A 93 -17.00 -1.26 -2.33
CA MET A 93 -16.68 0.08 -2.83
C MET A 93 -17.07 0.21 -4.30
N ARG A 94 -17.27 1.45 -4.75
CA ARG A 94 -17.61 1.78 -6.13
C ARG A 94 -16.57 2.72 -6.72
N GLU A 95 -16.29 2.55 -8.00
CA GLU A 95 -15.45 3.47 -8.74
C GLU A 95 -16.08 4.86 -8.73
N ARG A 96 -15.26 5.88 -8.53
CA ARG A 96 -15.69 7.27 -8.62
C ARG A 96 -15.67 7.71 -10.07
N PRO A 97 -16.73 8.42 -10.52
CA PRO A 97 -16.70 9.09 -11.81
C PRO A 97 -15.48 10.01 -11.90
N ARG A 98 -14.74 9.89 -13.02
CA ARG A 98 -13.57 10.73 -13.30
C ARG A 98 -14.04 12.05 -13.94
N PRO A 99 -13.49 13.20 -13.55
CA PRO A 99 -13.77 14.45 -14.26
C PRO A 99 -13.17 14.38 -15.66
N GLU A 100 -13.99 14.58 -16.69
CA GLU A 100 -13.62 14.38 -18.09
C GLU A 100 -12.40 15.24 -18.52
N ARG A 101 -12.33 16.48 -18.02
CA ARG A 101 -11.22 17.42 -18.33
C ARG A 101 -9.89 17.03 -17.69
N THR A 102 -9.90 16.42 -16.50
CA THR A 102 -8.69 16.19 -15.72
C THR A 102 -8.29 14.71 -15.67
N SER A 103 -9.16 13.80 -16.15
CA SER A 103 -8.90 12.37 -16.15
C SER A 103 -7.65 11.95 -16.91
N PRO A 104 -7.25 12.58 -18.05
CA PRO A 104 -6.05 12.16 -18.77
C PRO A 104 -4.77 12.25 -17.93
N ALA A 105 -4.69 13.19 -16.98
CA ALA A 105 -3.54 13.29 -16.06
C ALA A 105 -3.44 12.10 -15.10
N PHE A 106 -4.53 11.36 -14.89
CA PHE A 106 -4.61 10.32 -13.85
C PHE A 106 -5.12 8.99 -14.42
N ASP A 107 -4.94 8.75 -15.73
CA ASP A 107 -5.43 7.55 -16.41
C ASP A 107 -4.76 6.25 -15.94
N SER A 108 -3.63 6.34 -15.24
CA SER A 108 -2.97 5.21 -14.59
C SER A 108 -3.63 4.78 -13.27
N LEU A 109 -4.64 5.51 -12.79
CA LEU A 109 -5.26 5.31 -11.48
C LEU A 109 -6.79 5.15 -11.60
N THR A 110 -7.33 4.26 -10.77
CA THR A 110 -8.76 4.17 -10.48
C THR A 110 -8.98 4.57 -9.02
N VAL A 111 -9.98 5.42 -8.77
CA VAL A 111 -10.32 5.85 -7.41
C VAL A 111 -11.65 5.26 -7.01
N CYS A 112 -11.65 4.46 -5.96
CA CYS A 112 -12.83 3.81 -5.40
C CYS A 112 -13.29 4.56 -4.14
N SER A 113 -14.59 4.54 -3.88
CA SER A 113 -15.16 5.13 -2.68
C SER A 113 -16.38 4.39 -2.17
N VAL A 114 -16.64 4.57 -0.87
CA VAL A 114 -17.89 4.16 -0.23
C VAL A 114 -18.20 5.11 0.92
N HIS A 115 -19.48 5.42 1.12
CA HIS A 115 -19.90 6.12 2.34
C HIS A 115 -19.68 5.18 3.52
N MET A 116 -18.92 5.61 4.51
CA MET A 116 -18.65 4.80 5.69
C MET A 116 -19.99 4.51 6.39
N PRO A 117 -20.30 3.25 6.73
CA PRO A 117 -21.51 2.95 7.50
C PRO A 117 -21.46 3.65 8.87
N SER A 118 -22.61 4.06 9.40
CA SER A 118 -22.67 4.64 10.75
C SER A 118 -22.42 3.58 11.83
N GLY A 119 -21.84 3.99 12.97
CA GLY A 119 -21.65 3.14 14.15
C GLY A 119 -20.45 2.18 14.11
N VAL A 120 -19.67 2.20 13.03
CA VAL A 120 -18.47 1.37 12.89
C VAL A 120 -17.32 1.94 13.71
N ALA A 121 -16.61 1.09 14.44
CA ALA A 121 -15.47 1.44 15.28
C ALA A 121 -14.13 1.21 14.57
N HIS A 122 -14.10 0.24 13.65
CA HIS A 122 -12.92 -0.14 12.90
C HIS A 122 -13.23 -0.20 11.41
N ALA A 123 -12.26 0.21 10.60
CA ALA A 123 -12.34 0.20 9.15
C ALA A 123 -10.95 -0.08 8.55
N SER A 124 -10.88 -0.91 7.51
CA SER A 124 -9.65 -1.19 6.76
C SER A 124 -9.96 -1.51 5.30
N ILE A 125 -9.01 -1.21 4.40
CA ILE A 125 -9.07 -1.59 2.99
C ILE A 125 -7.73 -2.25 2.67
N GLU A 126 -7.73 -3.58 2.55
CA GLU A 126 -6.52 -4.41 2.30
C GLU A 126 -5.33 -4.16 3.27
N SER A 127 -5.58 -3.50 4.41
CA SER A 127 -4.60 -2.98 5.40
C SER A 127 -3.67 -1.88 4.86
N PRO A 128 -3.29 -0.88 5.68
CA PRO A 128 -3.56 -0.70 7.12
C PRO A 128 -4.98 -0.17 7.43
N PRO A 129 -5.37 -0.06 8.72
CA PRO A 129 -6.63 0.56 9.13
C PRO A 129 -6.73 2.03 8.71
N ILE A 130 -7.96 2.48 8.46
CA ILE A 130 -8.31 3.88 8.19
C ILE A 130 -9.28 4.40 9.26
N PRO A 131 -9.33 5.72 9.53
CA PRO A 131 -10.27 6.29 10.48
C PRO A 131 -11.73 5.94 10.15
N ALA A 132 -12.41 5.31 11.09
CA ALA A 132 -13.80 4.85 10.92
C ALA A 132 -14.84 5.96 11.20
N ALA A 133 -14.45 7.00 11.94
CA ALA A 133 -15.31 8.09 12.36
C ALA A 133 -14.51 9.41 12.46
N MET A 134 -15.23 10.53 12.49
CA MET A 134 -14.65 11.82 12.86
C MET A 134 -14.18 11.79 14.32
N PRO A 135 -13.06 12.43 14.67
CA PRO A 135 -12.68 12.60 16.06
C PRO A 135 -13.73 13.48 16.77
N THR A 136 -13.99 13.19 18.05
CA THR A 136 -14.94 13.98 18.87
C THR A 136 -14.43 15.38 19.18
N SER A 137 -13.12 15.60 19.08
CA SER A 137 -12.45 16.89 19.18
C SER A 137 -11.22 16.91 18.27
N VAL A 138 -10.91 18.05 17.67
CA VAL A 138 -9.68 18.26 16.89
C VAL A 138 -8.79 19.19 17.70
N ASN A 139 -7.76 18.63 18.32
CA ASN A 139 -6.78 19.36 19.13
C ASN A 139 -5.54 19.71 18.30
N ARG A 140 -5.26 18.92 17.25
CA ARG A 140 -4.14 19.10 16.35
C ARG A 140 -4.57 18.93 14.89
N LEU A 141 -4.44 20.00 14.13
CA LEU A 141 -4.73 20.03 12.69
C LEU A 141 -3.41 20.29 11.94
N ALA A 142 -3.06 19.40 11.02
CA ALA A 142 -1.99 19.68 10.06
C ALA A 142 -2.59 20.29 8.79
N MET A 143 -1.92 21.29 8.22
CA MET A 143 -2.31 21.91 6.95
C MET A 143 -1.20 21.67 5.94
N LEU A 144 -1.56 21.20 4.74
CA LEU A 144 -0.59 20.90 3.67
C LEU A 144 -1.12 21.30 2.29
N GLY A 145 -0.31 22.06 1.56
CA GLY A 145 -0.55 22.46 0.18
C GLY A 145 0.66 23.21 -0.36
N ASP A 146 0.51 23.77 -1.56
CA ASP A 146 1.54 24.53 -2.27
C ASP A 146 2.88 23.79 -2.29
N SER A 147 2.79 22.48 -2.53
CA SER A 147 3.90 21.54 -2.38
C SER A 147 4.15 20.77 -3.67
N GLY A 148 3.64 21.26 -4.80
CA GLY A 148 3.94 20.73 -6.12
C GLY A 148 5.41 20.91 -6.49
N CYS A 149 5.95 19.94 -7.24
CA CYS A 149 7.26 20.09 -7.89
C CYS A 149 7.07 20.82 -9.23
N ARG A 150 7.83 21.85 -9.56
CA ARG A 150 7.56 22.67 -10.76
C ARG A 150 8.22 22.11 -12.02
N ILE A 151 7.42 21.96 -13.08
CA ILE A 151 7.89 21.73 -14.45
C ILE A 151 7.25 22.76 -15.37
N SER A 152 8.07 23.61 -15.98
CA SER A 152 7.66 24.69 -16.88
C SER A 152 8.63 24.81 -18.06
N SER A 153 8.37 25.75 -18.96
CA SER A 153 9.30 26.08 -20.06
C SER A 153 10.59 26.78 -19.60
N ARG A 154 10.63 27.28 -18.36
CA ARG A 154 11.77 28.05 -17.81
C ARG A 154 12.56 27.30 -16.75
N GLU A 155 11.94 26.30 -16.14
CA GLU A 155 12.46 25.60 -14.98
C GLU A 155 11.94 24.16 -14.95
N VAL A 156 12.86 23.22 -14.76
CA VAL A 156 12.56 21.83 -14.45
C VAL A 156 13.20 21.52 -13.09
N GLN A 157 12.37 21.49 -12.04
CA GLN A 157 12.81 21.06 -10.72
C GLN A 157 13.05 19.54 -10.74
N ASP A 158 14.04 19.07 -9.98
CA ASP A 158 14.23 17.64 -9.75
C ASP A 158 13.13 17.10 -8.83
N CYS A 159 12.09 16.53 -9.44
CA CYS A 159 10.96 15.88 -8.77
C CYS A 159 11.27 14.42 -8.38
N ALA A 160 12.41 13.87 -8.78
CA ALA A 160 12.85 12.55 -8.35
C ALA A 160 13.67 12.61 -7.05
N ASP A 161 14.31 13.77 -6.76
CA ASP A 161 15.06 14.00 -5.53
C ASP A 161 14.20 14.64 -4.42
N THR A 162 14.10 13.97 -3.27
CA THR A 162 13.42 14.47 -2.06
C THR A 162 14.06 15.71 -1.42
N SER A 163 15.31 16.02 -1.78
CA SER A 163 16.00 17.24 -1.35
C SER A 163 15.54 18.45 -2.16
N ALA A 164 15.32 18.24 -3.47
CA ALA A 164 14.81 19.24 -4.38
C ALA A 164 13.29 19.39 -4.27
N TRP A 165 12.53 18.30 -4.12
CA TRP A 165 11.09 18.30 -3.89
C TRP A 165 10.72 17.75 -2.49
N PRO A 166 10.48 18.64 -1.50
CA PRO A 166 10.40 18.25 -0.09
C PRO A 166 9.06 17.62 0.33
N LEU A 167 8.10 17.39 -0.58
CA LEU A 167 6.76 16.88 -0.24
C LEU A 167 6.82 15.59 0.58
N ALA A 168 7.69 14.65 0.19
CA ALA A 168 7.85 13.38 0.91
C ALA A 168 8.30 13.62 2.37
N ARG A 169 9.30 14.48 2.58
CA ARG A 169 9.82 14.82 3.92
C ARG A 169 8.78 15.52 4.78
N ILE A 170 8.06 16.49 4.21
CA ILE A 170 7.01 17.23 4.92
C ILE A 170 5.87 16.26 5.30
N SER A 171 5.44 15.40 4.36
CA SER A 171 4.39 14.41 4.61
C SER A 171 4.77 13.42 5.72
N SER A 172 6.03 12.95 5.73
CA SER A 172 6.54 12.10 6.80
C SER A 172 6.56 12.81 8.16
N ALA A 173 6.95 14.09 8.19
CA ALA A 173 6.93 14.89 9.42
C ALA A 173 5.50 15.09 9.96
N VAL A 174 4.54 15.39 9.07
CA VAL A 174 3.11 15.48 9.42
C VAL A 174 2.59 14.16 9.97
N ALA A 175 2.91 13.03 9.32
CA ALA A 175 2.50 11.71 9.80
C ALA A 175 3.09 11.38 11.18
N ALA A 176 4.36 11.72 11.41
CA ALA A 176 5.03 11.51 12.70
C ALA A 176 4.42 12.35 13.84
N ASP A 177 3.89 13.52 13.53
CA ASP A 177 3.21 14.38 14.50
C ASP A 177 1.82 13.87 14.91
N ARG A 178 1.29 12.87 14.20
CA ARG A 178 -0.01 12.20 14.45
C ARG A 178 -1.15 13.21 14.70
N PRO A 179 -1.44 14.11 13.74
CA PRO A 179 -2.55 15.04 13.86
C PRO A 179 -3.90 14.31 13.91
N ASP A 180 -4.90 14.95 14.49
CA ASP A 180 -6.27 14.42 14.52
C ASP A 180 -6.93 14.49 13.12
N ALA A 181 -6.54 15.49 12.34
CA ALA A 181 -6.99 15.71 10.98
C ALA A 181 -5.91 16.39 10.13
N ILE A 182 -6.01 16.21 8.81
CA ILE A 182 -5.19 16.91 7.82
C ILE A 182 -6.12 17.72 6.92
N LEU A 183 -5.84 19.00 6.75
CA LEU A 183 -6.47 19.88 5.77
C LEU A 183 -5.53 20.05 4.56
N PHE A 184 -5.98 19.56 3.41
CA PHE A 184 -5.28 19.73 2.14
C PHE A 184 -5.78 21.00 1.44
N ASN A 185 -4.95 22.03 1.29
CA ASN A 185 -5.35 23.31 0.65
C ASN A 185 -5.16 23.35 -0.88
N GLY A 186 -4.48 22.36 -1.47
CA GLY A 186 -4.33 22.25 -2.93
C GLY A 186 -2.90 22.41 -3.41
N ASP A 187 -2.74 22.71 -4.70
CA ASP A 187 -1.47 23.07 -5.33
C ASP A 187 -0.36 22.01 -5.25
N TYR A 188 -0.75 20.77 -5.55
CA TYR A 188 0.18 19.65 -5.75
C TYR A 188 0.68 19.53 -7.20
N PHE A 189 -0.04 20.10 -8.16
CA PHE A 189 0.18 19.89 -9.58
C PHE A 189 0.75 21.14 -10.25
N TYR A 190 2.08 21.25 -10.29
CA TYR A 190 2.79 22.34 -10.96
C TYR A 190 3.41 21.83 -12.28
N ARG A 191 2.55 21.58 -13.28
CA ARG A 191 2.95 21.05 -14.59
C ARG A 191 2.43 21.99 -15.68
N GLU A 192 3.21 23.01 -15.97
CA GLU A 192 2.90 24.05 -16.96
C GLU A 192 3.40 23.66 -18.36
N ALA A 193 4.34 22.72 -18.43
CA ALA A 193 4.91 22.19 -19.67
C ALA A 193 5.15 20.69 -19.58
N ALA A 194 5.23 20.03 -20.74
CA ALA A 194 5.69 18.66 -20.83
C ALA A 194 7.14 18.57 -20.31
N CYS A 195 7.48 17.43 -19.69
CA CYS A 195 8.86 17.17 -19.30
C CYS A 195 9.76 17.13 -20.55
N PRO A 196 10.85 17.91 -20.61
CA PRO A 196 11.79 17.87 -21.73
C PRO A 196 12.38 16.47 -21.93
N SER A 197 12.64 16.08 -23.17
CA SER A 197 13.21 14.75 -23.48
C SER A 197 14.60 14.54 -22.86
N THR A 198 15.36 15.62 -22.64
CA THR A 198 16.68 15.60 -21.99
C THR A 198 16.60 15.46 -20.47
N ASP A 199 15.47 15.81 -19.86
CA ASP A 199 15.32 15.98 -18.40
C ASP A 199 14.34 14.96 -17.80
N GLN A 200 14.01 13.88 -18.53
CA GLN A 200 13.06 12.84 -18.10
C GLN A 200 13.39 12.25 -16.73
N ALA A 201 14.68 12.14 -16.39
CA ALA A 201 15.11 11.64 -15.09
C ALA A 201 14.72 12.56 -13.93
N LEU A 202 14.60 13.88 -14.16
CA LEU A 202 14.26 14.87 -13.14
C LEU A 202 12.75 14.91 -12.86
N CYS A 203 11.91 14.68 -13.87
CA CYS A 203 10.48 14.94 -13.77
C CYS A 203 9.68 13.97 -12.90
N GLY A 204 10.30 12.84 -12.52
CA GLY A 204 9.66 11.78 -11.74
C GLY A 204 8.47 11.13 -12.45
N ALA A 205 7.65 10.38 -11.71
CA ALA A 205 6.44 9.74 -12.24
C ALA A 205 5.21 10.68 -12.30
N SER A 206 5.43 12.00 -12.23
CA SER A 206 4.32 12.95 -12.19
C SER A 206 3.70 13.11 -13.57
N PRO A 207 2.36 13.20 -13.67
CA PRO A 207 1.70 13.32 -14.96
C PRO A 207 2.04 14.62 -15.70
N PRO A 208 1.99 14.62 -17.05
CA PRO A 208 2.20 15.83 -17.85
C PRO A 208 1.01 16.80 -17.72
N PRO A 209 1.16 18.07 -18.17
CA PRO A 209 0.01 18.96 -18.34
C PRO A 209 -1.08 18.31 -19.19
N VAL A 210 -2.32 18.55 -18.83
CA VAL A 210 -3.49 18.20 -19.66
C VAL A 210 -4.04 19.48 -20.25
N GLU A 211 -4.36 19.43 -21.55
CA GLU A 211 -4.95 20.56 -22.25
C GLU A 211 -6.23 21.03 -21.54
N GLY A 212 -6.31 22.34 -21.27
CA GLY A 212 -7.46 22.95 -20.58
C GLY A 212 -7.46 22.82 -19.05
N MET A 213 -6.40 22.28 -18.44
CA MET A 213 -6.10 22.50 -17.02
C MET A 213 -5.28 23.80 -16.84
N PRO A 214 -5.49 24.56 -15.75
CA PRO A 214 -4.65 25.70 -15.39
C PRO A 214 -3.17 25.34 -15.28
#